data_AF-A0A8B9DXM4-F1
#
_entry.id   AF-A0A8B9DXM4-F1
#
_cell.length_a   1.000
_cell.length_b   1.000
_cell.length_c   1.000
_cell.angle_alpha   90.00
_cell.angle_beta   90.00
_cell.angle_gamma   90.00
#
_symmetry.space_group_name_H-M   'P 1'
#
loop_
_entity.id
_entity.type
_entity.pdbx_description
1 polymer ?
#
loop_
_entity_poly.entity_id
_entity_poly.type
_entity_poly.pdbx_seq_one_letter_code
_entity_poly.pdbx_strand_id
1 'polypeptide(L)'
;MAEPGADSLEGWVAVRDTAFAPPQPPPRLRFLVGWNAAEDAFAVTCHGRAGAAAEEGEEAPRSWAGLFSAPALRGVHRQLAAVCPRLEPAFPALPRSAGGLWAVLFPGGAPAPDEAEAQELCRALERYLGWALELCGGGVLLDALFAAERPRDEEYFESLRELRGRALRGHLARAKEVLQQHKSADTMVALMKVYEEEDEAYQDLVTMATQFYQYLLQPFRDMRELATLYKLEILVGLPLSSERPSYIAGHRLLLEQFRLKLFKIL
;
A
#
# COMPACT_ATOMS: atom_id res chain seq x y z
N MET A 1 -9.55 9.76 37.95
CA MET A 1 -9.69 8.95 36.72
C MET A 1 -10.76 9.62 35.91
N ALA A 2 -10.39 10.31 34.83
CA ALA A 2 -11.35 10.97 33.96
C ALA A 2 -12.00 9.88 33.10
N GLU A 3 -13.32 9.78 33.14
CA GLU A 3 -14.08 8.95 32.20
C GLU A 3 -13.72 9.38 30.78
N PRO A 4 -13.40 8.46 29.85
CA PRO A 4 -13.22 8.83 28.46
C PRO A 4 -14.53 9.47 27.97
N GLY A 5 -14.45 10.73 27.52
CA GLY A 5 -15.62 11.43 26.98
C GLY A 5 -16.28 10.58 25.89
N ALA A 6 -17.61 10.59 25.85
CA ALA A 6 -18.43 9.79 24.94
C ALA A 6 -18.11 9.99 23.44
N ASP A 7 -17.31 11.01 23.11
CA ASP A 7 -16.87 11.36 21.75
C ASP A 7 -15.48 10.82 21.39
N SER A 8 -14.89 9.94 22.21
CA SER A 8 -13.58 9.36 21.90
C SER A 8 -13.66 8.38 20.72
N LEU A 9 -13.11 8.78 19.58
CA LEU A 9 -12.95 7.94 18.37
C LEU A 9 -11.77 6.96 18.48
N GLU A 10 -11.29 6.67 19.68
CA GLU A 10 -10.17 5.77 19.92
C GLU A 10 -10.60 4.32 19.66
N GLY A 11 -9.93 3.65 18.71
CA GLY A 11 -10.28 2.28 18.28
C GLY A 11 -11.31 2.19 17.14
N TRP A 12 -11.81 3.32 16.63
CA TRP A 12 -12.71 3.35 15.48
C TRP A 12 -11.94 3.30 14.15
N VAL A 13 -12.53 2.68 13.14
CA VAL A 13 -11.96 2.59 11.77
C VAL A 13 -12.95 3.19 10.78
N ALA A 14 -12.44 4.01 9.87
CA ALA A 14 -13.25 4.58 8.79
C ALA A 14 -13.43 3.55 7.68
N VAL A 15 -14.67 3.33 7.26
CA VAL A 15 -15.03 2.42 6.17
C VAL A 15 -15.26 3.25 4.92
N ARG A 16 -14.74 2.81 3.77
CA ARG A 16 -14.95 3.50 2.49
C ARG A 16 -16.44 3.49 2.13
N ASP A 17 -16.94 4.57 1.54
CA ASP A 17 -18.34 4.65 1.08
C ASP A 17 -18.68 3.56 0.04
N THR A 18 -17.66 3.05 -0.65
CA THR A 18 -17.76 1.98 -1.66
C THR A 18 -17.51 0.57 -1.12
N ALA A 19 -17.27 0.40 0.19
CA ALA A 19 -16.90 -0.89 0.78
C ALA A 19 -17.94 -2.01 0.54
N PHE A 20 -19.20 -1.63 0.35
CA PHE A 20 -20.31 -2.55 0.06
C PHE A 20 -20.98 -2.27 -1.30
N ALA A 21 -20.36 -1.43 -2.14
CA ALA A 21 -20.84 -1.18 -3.49
C ALA A 21 -20.72 -2.47 -4.33
N PRO A 22 -21.58 -2.68 -5.34
CA PRO A 22 -21.43 -3.82 -6.24
C PRO A 22 -20.03 -3.80 -6.87
N PRO A 23 -19.39 -4.97 -7.03
CA PRO A 23 -18.02 -5.04 -7.53
C PRO A 23 -17.93 -4.35 -8.89
N GLN A 24 -17.07 -3.34 -8.97
CA GLN A 24 -16.77 -2.66 -10.23
C GLN A 24 -16.24 -3.68 -11.25
N PRO A 25 -16.45 -3.46 -12.56
CA PRO A 25 -15.89 -4.34 -13.58
C PRO A 25 -14.38 -4.45 -13.37
N PRO A 26 -13.81 -5.67 -13.39
CA PRO A 26 -12.40 -5.87 -13.08
C PRO A 26 -11.55 -5.01 -14.02
N PRO A 27 -10.50 -4.34 -13.50
CA PRO A 27 -9.59 -3.59 -14.35
C PRO A 27 -9.01 -4.52 -15.41
N ARG A 28 -8.76 -4.00 -16.62
CA ARG A 28 -8.06 -4.77 -17.65
C ARG A 28 -6.62 -4.95 -17.19
N LEU A 29 -6.32 -6.12 -16.63
CA LEU A 29 -5.00 -6.49 -16.14
C LEU A 29 -4.14 -6.97 -17.31
N ARG A 30 -2.89 -6.52 -17.36
CA ARG A 30 -1.87 -7.01 -18.28
C ARG A 30 -0.65 -7.46 -17.51
N PHE A 31 -0.21 -8.69 -17.78
CA PHE A 31 0.99 -9.27 -17.19
C PHE A 31 2.18 -9.15 -18.16
N LEU A 32 3.35 -8.90 -17.59
CA LEU A 32 4.64 -8.96 -18.27
C LEU A 32 5.59 -9.79 -17.40
N VAL A 33 6.43 -10.62 -18.05
CA VAL A 33 7.38 -11.49 -17.35
C VAL A 33 8.78 -11.28 -17.93
N GLY A 34 9.74 -11.01 -17.05
CA GLY A 34 11.16 -10.92 -17.38
C GLY A 34 11.99 -11.94 -16.63
N TRP A 35 13.09 -12.41 -17.24
CA TRP A 35 14.05 -13.27 -16.56
C TRP A 35 15.12 -12.42 -15.87
N ASN A 36 15.34 -12.64 -14.58
CA ASN A 36 16.42 -12.04 -13.82
C ASN A 36 17.52 -13.08 -13.57
N ALA A 37 18.61 -12.96 -14.34
CA ALA A 37 19.76 -13.87 -14.25
C ALA A 37 20.54 -13.76 -12.93
N ALA A 38 20.48 -12.63 -12.23
CA ALA A 38 21.20 -12.45 -10.96
C ALA A 38 20.56 -13.22 -9.80
N GLU A 39 19.24 -13.39 -9.84
CA GLU A 39 18.42 -13.99 -8.77
C GLU A 39 17.83 -15.36 -9.17
N ASP A 40 18.15 -15.88 -10.38
CA ASP A 40 17.57 -17.11 -10.96
C ASP A 40 16.03 -17.14 -10.87
N ALA A 41 15.40 -16.00 -11.15
CA ALA A 41 13.98 -15.74 -10.88
C ALA A 41 13.26 -15.01 -12.01
N PHE A 42 11.94 -15.18 -12.06
CA PHE A 42 11.05 -14.48 -12.97
C PHE A 42 10.50 -13.21 -12.30
N ALA A 43 10.78 -12.06 -12.89
CA ALA A 43 10.14 -10.80 -12.53
C ALA A 43 8.77 -10.73 -13.22
N VAL A 44 7.69 -10.83 -12.45
CA VAL A 44 6.31 -10.72 -12.94
C VAL A 44 5.78 -9.35 -12.55
N THR A 45 5.36 -8.57 -13.53
CA THR A 45 4.68 -7.29 -13.31
C THR A 45 3.25 -7.34 -13.84
N CYS A 46 2.34 -6.68 -13.14
CA CYS A 46 0.93 -6.58 -13.52
C CYS A 46 0.50 -5.12 -13.48
N HIS A 47 -0.12 -4.65 -14.56
CA HIS A 47 -0.68 -3.30 -14.64
C HIS A 47 -2.19 -3.37 -14.80
N GLY A 48 -2.94 -2.67 -13.94
CA GLY A 48 -4.37 -2.46 -14.08
C GLY A 48 -4.67 -1.09 -14.69
N ARG A 49 -5.42 -1.07 -15.80
CA ARG A 49 -6.08 0.15 -16.25
C ARG A 49 -7.44 0.27 -15.54
N ALA A 50 -7.65 1.38 -14.84
CA ALA A 50 -8.98 1.74 -14.35
C ALA A 50 -9.95 1.78 -15.54
N GLY A 51 -11.12 1.17 -15.38
CA GLY A 51 -12.16 1.18 -16.41
C GLY A 51 -12.69 2.60 -16.64
N ALA A 52 -13.28 2.84 -17.81
CA ALA A 52 -13.83 4.14 -18.25
C ALA A 52 -14.99 4.69 -17.38
N ALA A 53 -15.36 4.03 -16.27
CA ALA A 53 -16.36 4.50 -15.30
C ALA A 53 -15.74 5.25 -14.10
N ALA A 54 -14.41 5.37 -14.05
CA ALA A 54 -13.67 6.07 -12.99
C ALA A 54 -13.36 7.54 -13.33
N GLU A 55 -14.30 8.26 -13.96
CA GLU A 55 -14.06 9.65 -14.39
C GLU A 55 -14.13 10.70 -13.27
N GLU A 56 -14.37 10.33 -12.00
CA GLU A 56 -14.48 11.33 -10.91
C GLU A 56 -13.59 11.08 -9.67
N GLY A 57 -12.65 10.14 -9.73
CA GLY A 57 -11.69 9.92 -8.64
C GLY A 57 -10.32 9.54 -9.15
N GLU A 58 -9.28 10.26 -8.70
CA GLU A 58 -7.85 9.97 -8.93
C GLU A 58 -7.44 8.59 -8.36
N GLU A 59 -7.94 7.49 -8.91
CA GLU A 59 -7.34 6.17 -8.68
C GLU A 59 -6.15 6.01 -9.63
N ALA A 60 -4.95 6.23 -9.09
CA ALA A 60 -3.70 5.97 -9.80
C ALA A 60 -3.68 4.55 -10.38
N PRO A 61 -3.04 4.34 -11.55
CA PRO A 61 -2.94 3.01 -12.15
C PRO A 61 -2.26 2.04 -11.18
N ARG A 62 -3.03 1.09 -10.66
CA ARG A 62 -2.52 0.08 -9.72
C ARG A 62 -1.58 -0.85 -10.48
N SER A 63 -0.33 -0.91 -10.02
CA SER A 63 0.72 -1.74 -10.59
C SER A 63 1.32 -2.62 -9.48
N TRP A 64 1.49 -3.91 -9.78
CA TRP A 64 2.06 -4.91 -8.88
C TRP A 64 3.31 -5.50 -9.52
N ALA A 65 4.33 -5.83 -8.71
CA ALA A 65 5.58 -6.34 -9.23
C ALA A 65 6.24 -7.28 -8.21
N GLY A 66 6.57 -8.50 -8.63
CA GLY A 66 7.11 -9.52 -7.75
C GLY A 66 8.16 -10.37 -8.44
N LEU A 67 9.13 -10.86 -7.66
CA LEU A 67 10.14 -11.82 -8.10
C LEU A 67 9.74 -13.22 -7.65
N PHE A 68 9.66 -14.14 -8.60
CA PHE A 68 9.20 -15.51 -8.36
C PHE A 68 10.24 -16.51 -8.87
N SER A 69 10.73 -17.36 -7.99
CA SER A 69 11.53 -18.51 -8.40
C SER A 69 10.65 -19.56 -9.12
N ALA A 70 11.27 -20.43 -9.91
CA ALA A 70 10.56 -21.54 -10.58
C ALA A 70 9.69 -22.39 -9.62
N PRO A 71 10.14 -22.78 -8.40
CA PRO A 71 9.28 -23.48 -7.46
C PRO A 71 8.14 -22.61 -6.89
N ALA A 72 8.36 -21.30 -6.72
CA ALA A 72 7.29 -20.39 -6.29
C ALA A 72 6.16 -20.32 -7.33
N LEU A 73 6.49 -20.16 -8.62
CA LEU A 73 5.49 -20.18 -9.70
C LEU A 73 4.74 -21.51 -9.79
N ARG A 74 5.41 -22.66 -9.54
CA ARG A 74 4.73 -23.96 -9.44
C ARG A 74 3.78 -24.01 -8.25
N GLY A 75 4.14 -23.38 -7.13
CA GLY A 75 3.26 -23.22 -5.96
C GLY A 75 2.00 -22.43 -6.30
N VAL A 76 2.16 -21.28 -6.95
CA VAL A 76 1.06 -20.44 -7.44
C VAL A 76 0.18 -21.21 -8.43
N HIS A 77 0.79 -21.94 -9.38
CA HIS A 77 0.05 -22.78 -10.32
C HIS A 77 -0.82 -23.82 -9.61
N ARG A 78 -0.29 -24.52 -8.60
CA ARG A 78 -1.07 -25.50 -7.83
C ARG A 78 -2.27 -24.86 -7.13
N GLN A 79 -2.10 -23.65 -6.58
CA GLN A 79 -3.20 -22.91 -5.97
C GLN A 79 -4.27 -22.54 -7.01
N LEU A 80 -3.86 -22.05 -8.19
CA LEU A 80 -4.79 -21.69 -9.26
C LEU A 80 -5.48 -22.92 -9.88
N ALA A 81 -4.75 -24.02 -10.06
CA ALA A 81 -5.30 -25.29 -10.57
C ALA A 81 -6.32 -25.90 -9.59
N ALA A 82 -6.12 -25.74 -8.28
CA ALA A 82 -7.09 -26.16 -7.27
C ALA A 82 -8.41 -25.36 -7.36
N VAL A 83 -8.36 -24.10 -7.79
CA VAL A 83 -9.55 -23.26 -8.03
C VAL A 83 -10.18 -23.58 -9.39
N CYS A 84 -9.36 -23.78 -10.42
CA CYS A 84 -9.81 -24.08 -11.77
C CYS A 84 -8.96 -25.20 -12.41
N PRO A 85 -9.44 -26.46 -12.44
CA PRO A 85 -8.66 -27.60 -12.94
C PRO A 85 -8.38 -27.52 -14.45
N ARG A 86 -9.11 -26.67 -15.18
CA ARG A 86 -8.87 -26.41 -16.61
C ARG A 86 -7.50 -25.78 -16.89
N LEU A 87 -6.85 -25.25 -15.87
CA LEU A 87 -5.54 -24.60 -15.96
C LEU A 87 -4.37 -25.59 -15.82
N GLU A 88 -4.60 -26.84 -15.38
CA GLU A 88 -3.58 -27.87 -15.23
C GLU A 88 -2.73 -28.14 -16.49
N PRO A 89 -3.30 -28.32 -17.70
CA PRO A 89 -2.50 -28.64 -18.88
C PRO A 89 -1.75 -27.42 -19.46
N ALA A 90 -2.03 -26.21 -18.96
CA ALA A 90 -1.59 -24.97 -19.57
C ALA A 90 -0.26 -24.43 -19.01
N PHE A 91 0.26 -25.01 -17.92
CA PHE A 91 1.44 -24.47 -17.26
C PHE A 91 2.75 -24.85 -17.98
N PRO A 92 3.63 -23.88 -18.29
CA PRO A 92 4.89 -24.16 -18.97
C PRO A 92 5.85 -24.98 -18.10
N ALA A 93 6.64 -25.84 -18.73
CA ALA A 93 7.66 -26.62 -18.05
C ALA A 93 8.83 -25.72 -17.63
N LEU A 94 8.81 -25.25 -16.38
CA LEU A 94 9.89 -24.42 -15.84
C LEU A 94 11.15 -25.25 -15.55
N PRO A 95 12.35 -24.66 -15.67
CA PRO A 95 13.59 -25.32 -15.32
C PRO A 95 13.58 -25.75 -13.84
N ARG A 96 14.22 -26.88 -13.55
CA ARG A 96 14.44 -27.32 -12.16
C ARG A 96 15.63 -26.55 -11.62
N SER A 97 15.37 -25.43 -10.97
CA SER A 97 16.39 -24.75 -10.17
C SER A 97 16.80 -25.64 -9.00
N ALA A 98 18.09 -25.96 -8.90
CA ALA A 98 18.68 -26.60 -7.74
C ALA A 98 18.90 -25.50 -6.69
N GLY A 99 17.86 -25.14 -5.94
CA GLY A 99 17.94 -24.12 -4.90
C GLY A 99 18.41 -24.68 -3.55
N GLY A 100 19.17 -23.89 -2.79
CA GLY A 100 19.54 -24.16 -1.39
C GLY A 100 20.78 -25.03 -1.22
N LEU A 101 20.91 -25.68 -0.05
CA LEU A 101 22.06 -26.53 0.34
C LEU A 101 22.42 -27.59 -0.72
N TRP A 102 21.44 -28.03 -1.50
CA TRP A 102 21.60 -29.02 -2.57
C TRP A 102 22.38 -28.50 -3.79
N ALA A 103 22.40 -27.18 -4.02
CA ALA A 103 23.22 -26.55 -5.08
C ALA A 103 24.73 -26.70 -4.80
N VAL A 104 25.10 -26.71 -3.51
CA VAL A 104 26.49 -26.86 -3.04
C VAL A 104 26.92 -28.32 -3.09
N LEU A 105 26.01 -29.24 -2.77
CA LEU A 105 26.27 -30.68 -2.78
C LEU A 105 26.31 -31.27 -4.19
N PHE A 106 25.58 -30.67 -5.14
CA PHE A 106 25.49 -31.12 -6.53
C PHE A 106 25.67 -29.92 -7.48
N PRO A 107 26.91 -29.48 -7.75
CA PRO A 107 27.20 -28.35 -8.63
C PRO A 107 26.87 -28.59 -10.12
N GLY A 108 26.24 -29.72 -10.45
CA GLY A 108 25.69 -30.05 -11.77
C GLY A 108 24.22 -29.69 -11.91
N GLY A 109 23.79 -28.54 -11.36
CA GLY A 109 22.46 -27.99 -11.62
C GLY A 109 22.25 -27.77 -13.12
N ALA A 110 20.99 -27.77 -13.58
CA ALA A 110 20.67 -27.51 -14.97
C ALA A 110 21.34 -26.19 -15.43
N PRO A 111 21.93 -26.15 -16.63
CA PRO A 111 22.54 -24.92 -17.15
C PRO A 111 21.51 -23.79 -17.09
N ALA A 112 21.97 -22.58 -16.76
CA ALA A 112 21.13 -21.39 -16.85
C ALA A 112 20.50 -21.37 -18.26
N PRO A 113 19.18 -21.16 -18.37
CA PRO A 113 18.53 -21.15 -19.67
C PRO A 113 19.20 -20.11 -20.57
N ASP A 114 19.44 -20.48 -21.82
CA ASP A 114 19.96 -19.53 -22.81
C ASP A 114 19.01 -18.33 -22.91
N GLU A 115 19.52 -17.16 -23.30
CA GLU A 115 18.72 -15.93 -23.31
C GLU A 115 17.46 -16.06 -24.18
N ALA A 116 17.54 -16.83 -25.28
CA ALA A 116 16.40 -17.16 -26.14
C ALA A 116 15.38 -18.09 -25.46
N GLU A 117 15.84 -19.11 -24.73
CA GLU A 117 14.99 -20.03 -23.97
C GLU A 117 14.27 -19.32 -22.83
N ALA A 118 14.99 -18.44 -22.12
CA ALA A 118 14.42 -17.61 -21.07
C ALA A 118 13.33 -16.68 -21.60
N GLN A 119 13.52 -16.07 -22.78
CA GLN A 119 12.49 -15.23 -23.42
C GLN A 119 11.26 -16.04 -23.85
N GLU A 120 11.43 -17.25 -24.36
CA GLU A 120 10.31 -18.12 -24.73
C GLU A 120 9.50 -18.56 -23.49
N LEU A 121 10.18 -18.90 -22.39
CA LEU A 121 9.57 -19.19 -21.11
C LEU A 121 8.79 -17.99 -20.55
N CYS A 122 9.37 -16.78 -20.62
CA CYS A 122 8.68 -15.55 -20.23
C CYS A 122 7.40 -15.34 -21.02
N ARG A 123 7.44 -15.45 -22.36
CA ARG A 123 6.24 -15.34 -23.22
C ARG A 123 5.21 -16.45 -22.95
N ALA A 124 5.66 -17.65 -22.61
CA ALA A 124 4.76 -18.75 -22.23
C ALA A 124 4.06 -18.45 -20.89
N LEU A 125 4.80 -17.92 -19.90
CA LEU A 125 4.25 -17.49 -18.62
C LEU A 125 3.28 -16.32 -18.77
N GLU A 126 3.57 -15.32 -19.62
CA GLU A 126 2.65 -14.22 -19.92
C GLU A 126 1.31 -14.73 -20.48
N ARG A 127 1.35 -15.68 -21.44
CA ARG A 127 0.15 -16.30 -21.99
C ARG A 127 -0.63 -17.09 -20.94
N TYR A 128 0.08 -17.86 -20.11
CA TYR A 128 -0.51 -18.62 -19.01
C TYR A 128 -1.23 -17.69 -18.01
N LEU A 129 -0.60 -16.58 -17.61
CA LEU A 129 -1.21 -15.61 -16.70
C LEU A 129 -2.41 -14.91 -17.33
N GLY A 130 -2.39 -14.65 -18.64
CA GLY A 130 -3.55 -14.18 -19.39
C GLY A 130 -4.72 -15.16 -19.35
N TRP A 131 -4.48 -16.46 -19.56
CA TRP A 131 -5.51 -17.48 -19.45
C TRP A 131 -6.00 -17.68 -18.01
N ALA A 132 -5.11 -17.62 -17.03
CA ALA A 132 -5.47 -17.68 -15.62
C ALA A 132 -6.36 -16.49 -15.22
N LEU A 133 -6.11 -15.30 -15.79
CA LEU A 133 -6.93 -14.12 -15.58
C LEU A 133 -8.35 -14.31 -16.12
N GLU A 134 -8.49 -14.87 -17.32
CA GLU A 134 -9.79 -15.13 -17.96
C GLU A 134 -10.60 -16.22 -17.23
N LEU A 135 -9.92 -17.23 -16.69
CA LEU A 135 -10.57 -18.40 -16.07
C LEU A 135 -10.82 -18.25 -14.56
N CYS A 136 -9.87 -17.67 -13.81
CA CYS A 136 -9.93 -17.56 -12.34
C CYS A 136 -10.36 -16.16 -11.87
N GLY A 137 -10.30 -15.15 -12.74
CA GLY A 137 -10.57 -13.75 -12.40
C GLY A 137 -9.38 -13.04 -11.76
N GLY A 138 -9.37 -11.70 -11.86
CA GLY A 138 -8.25 -10.87 -11.41
C GLY A 138 -8.01 -10.90 -9.90
N GLY A 139 -9.06 -11.00 -9.09
CA GLY A 139 -8.93 -11.05 -7.62
C GLY A 139 -8.16 -12.27 -7.14
N VAL A 140 -8.55 -13.46 -7.58
CA VAL A 140 -7.90 -14.73 -7.20
C VAL A 140 -6.46 -14.79 -7.71
N LEU A 141 -6.23 -14.31 -8.94
CA LEU A 141 -4.89 -14.30 -9.54
C LEU A 141 -3.93 -13.34 -8.82
N LEU A 142 -4.40 -12.12 -8.51
CA LEU A 142 -3.61 -11.15 -7.76
C LEU A 142 -3.39 -11.60 -6.31
N ASP A 143 -4.37 -12.23 -5.67
CA ASP A 143 -4.18 -12.79 -4.32
C ASP A 143 -3.15 -13.93 -4.33
N ALA A 144 -3.14 -14.79 -5.36
CA ALA A 144 -2.16 -15.87 -5.45
C ALA A 144 -0.73 -15.39 -5.73
N LEU A 145 -0.57 -14.29 -6.47
CA LEU A 145 0.76 -13.72 -6.83
C LEU A 145 1.26 -12.69 -5.82
N PHE A 146 0.38 -11.80 -5.35
CA PHE A 146 0.71 -10.57 -4.65
C PHE A 146 -0.01 -10.43 -3.30
N ALA A 147 -0.34 -11.55 -2.62
CA ALA A 147 -1.01 -11.55 -1.30
C ALA A 147 -0.43 -10.56 -0.28
N ALA A 148 0.91 -10.36 -0.30
CA ALA A 148 1.61 -9.47 0.62
C ALA A 148 1.48 -7.98 0.26
N GLU A 149 1.25 -7.66 -1.02
CA GLU A 149 1.10 -6.28 -1.53
C GLU A 149 -0.36 -5.82 -1.54
N ARG A 150 -1.32 -6.72 -1.29
CA ARG A 150 -2.74 -6.41 -1.19
C ARG A 150 -3.28 -6.76 0.20
N PRO A 151 -3.05 -5.93 1.22
CA PRO A 151 -3.83 -6.06 2.44
C PRO A 151 -5.30 -5.88 2.08
N ARG A 152 -6.12 -6.91 2.30
CA ARG A 152 -7.58 -6.88 2.04
C ARG A 152 -8.27 -5.69 2.72
N ASP A 153 -7.62 -5.15 3.74
CA ASP A 153 -8.02 -4.00 4.53
C ASP A 153 -8.11 -2.69 3.72
N GLU A 154 -7.28 -2.48 2.68
CA GLU A 154 -7.35 -1.26 1.84
C GLU A 154 -8.63 -1.19 0.99
N GLU A 155 -9.30 -2.31 0.76
CA GLU A 155 -10.56 -2.36 0.02
C GLU A 155 -11.73 -1.84 0.86
N TYR A 156 -11.68 -2.06 2.17
CA TYR A 156 -12.78 -1.74 3.08
C TYR A 156 -12.51 -0.47 3.90
N PHE A 157 -11.26 -0.19 4.25
CA PHE A 157 -10.94 0.89 5.18
C PHE A 157 -10.36 2.11 4.47
N GLU A 158 -10.86 3.28 4.85
CA GLU A 158 -10.30 4.56 4.44
C GLU A 158 -9.19 4.95 5.43
N SER A 159 -8.06 5.44 4.92
CA SER A 159 -7.03 5.98 5.80
C SER A 159 -7.57 7.20 6.55
N LEU A 160 -7.25 7.35 7.84
CA LEU A 160 -7.67 8.53 8.63
C LEU A 160 -7.20 9.85 8.01
N ARG A 161 -6.09 9.82 7.27
CA ARG A 161 -5.58 10.95 6.51
C ARG A 161 -6.52 11.34 5.36
N GLU A 162 -6.99 10.37 4.57
CA GLU A 162 -7.95 10.60 3.50
C GLU A 162 -9.27 11.15 4.05
N LEU A 163 -9.78 10.53 5.12
CA LEU A 163 -11.01 10.96 5.78
C LEU A 163 -10.89 12.41 6.28
N ARG A 164 -9.84 12.72 7.05
CA ARG A 164 -9.61 14.09 7.58
C ARG A 164 -9.32 15.09 6.46
N GLY A 165 -8.62 14.68 5.40
CA GLY A 165 -8.37 15.51 4.22
C GLY A 165 -9.65 15.80 3.44
N ARG A 166 -10.59 14.84 3.38
CA ARG A 166 -11.91 15.04 2.78
C ARG A 166 -12.77 15.98 3.63
N ALA A 167 -12.80 15.79 4.94
CA ALA A 167 -13.49 16.69 5.87
C ALA A 167 -12.99 18.14 5.71
N LEU A 168 -11.67 18.34 5.69
CA LEU A 168 -11.06 19.65 5.46
C LEU A 168 -11.48 20.28 4.11
N ARG A 169 -11.48 19.48 3.04
CA ARG A 169 -11.97 19.93 1.73
C ARG A 169 -13.47 20.31 1.76
N GLY A 170 -14.27 19.58 2.52
CA GLY A 170 -15.68 19.89 2.75
C GLY A 170 -15.88 21.26 3.43
N HIS A 171 -15.14 21.52 4.53
CA HIS A 171 -15.17 22.83 5.18
C HIS A 171 -14.69 23.96 4.26
N LEU A 172 -13.68 23.70 3.43
CA LEU A 172 -13.20 24.67 2.43
C LEU A 172 -14.25 24.95 1.35
N ALA A 173 -15.00 23.93 0.93
CA ALA A 173 -16.11 24.10 -0.01
C ALA A 173 -17.26 24.91 0.61
N ARG A 174 -17.66 24.62 1.85
CA ARG A 174 -18.65 25.41 2.60
C ARG A 174 -18.23 26.88 2.71
N ALA A 175 -16.99 27.15 3.13
CA ALA A 175 -16.48 28.52 3.25
C ALA A 175 -16.49 29.26 1.89
N LYS A 176 -16.17 28.56 0.79
CA LYS A 176 -16.28 29.12 -0.56
C LYS A 176 -17.72 29.43 -0.96
N GLU A 177 -18.68 28.60 -0.56
CA GLU A 177 -20.10 28.82 -0.86
C GLU A 177 -20.63 30.07 -0.16
N VAL A 178 -20.34 30.23 1.14
CA VAL A 178 -20.73 31.43 1.92
C VAL A 178 -20.13 32.70 1.30
N LEU A 179 -18.86 32.65 0.88
CA LEU A 179 -18.22 33.75 0.15
C LEU A 179 -18.90 34.10 -1.19
N GLN A 180 -19.53 33.14 -1.87
CA GLN A 180 -20.31 33.45 -3.07
C GLN A 180 -21.67 34.05 -2.70
N GLN A 181 -22.29 33.59 -1.60
CA GLN A 181 -23.53 34.17 -1.09
C GLN A 181 -23.33 35.64 -0.69
N HIS A 182 -22.20 35.98 -0.07
CA HIS A 182 -21.80 37.36 0.25
C HIS A 182 -21.84 38.30 -0.95
N LYS A 183 -21.31 37.85 -2.11
CA LYS A 183 -21.33 38.63 -3.35
C LYS A 183 -22.73 38.83 -3.93
N SER A 184 -23.69 37.99 -3.56
CA SER A 184 -25.07 38.03 -4.06
C SER A 184 -26.08 38.65 -3.10
N ALA A 185 -25.64 39.04 -1.90
CA ALA A 185 -26.51 39.60 -0.89
C ALA A 185 -26.70 41.12 -1.07
N ASP A 186 -27.93 41.55 -1.32
CA ASP A 186 -28.24 42.95 -1.67
C ASP A 186 -28.90 43.76 -0.54
N THR A 187 -29.25 43.11 0.58
CA THR A 187 -29.92 43.77 1.72
C THR A 187 -29.05 43.79 2.96
N MET A 188 -29.11 44.86 3.74
CA MET A 188 -28.31 45.03 4.96
C MET A 188 -28.52 43.89 5.97
N VAL A 189 -29.76 43.43 6.13
CA VAL A 189 -30.10 42.31 7.03
C VAL A 189 -29.54 40.98 6.50
N ALA A 190 -29.51 40.77 5.18
CA ALA A 190 -28.88 39.59 4.59
C ALA A 190 -27.36 39.64 4.74
N LEU A 191 -26.73 40.81 4.53
CA LEU A 191 -25.29 40.99 4.74
C LEU A 191 -24.88 40.64 6.17
N MET A 192 -25.62 41.12 7.18
CA MET A 192 -25.30 40.81 8.58
C MET A 192 -25.32 39.31 8.86
N LYS A 193 -26.32 38.59 8.35
CA LYS A 193 -26.39 37.13 8.50
C LYS A 193 -25.24 36.42 7.78
N VAL A 194 -24.92 36.86 6.57
CA VAL A 194 -23.80 36.27 5.81
C VAL A 194 -22.48 36.51 6.52
N TYR A 195 -22.24 37.69 7.12
CA TYR A 195 -21.01 37.92 7.91
C TYR A 195 -20.90 36.99 9.12
N GLU A 196 -22.00 36.74 9.83
CA GLU A 196 -22.01 35.77 10.94
C GLU A 196 -21.68 34.35 10.44
N GLU A 197 -22.26 33.94 9.31
CA GLU A 197 -21.99 32.64 8.69
C GLU A 197 -20.57 32.53 8.11
N GLU A 198 -20.02 33.62 7.58
CA GLU A 198 -18.63 33.70 7.12
C GLU A 198 -17.67 33.46 8.28
N ASP A 199 -17.83 34.21 9.36
CA ASP A 199 -16.97 34.10 10.54
C ASP A 199 -17.00 32.69 11.13
N GLU A 200 -18.18 32.07 11.22
CA GLU A 200 -18.33 30.67 11.66
C GLU A 200 -17.61 29.70 10.69
N ALA A 201 -17.85 29.82 9.38
CA ALA A 201 -17.24 28.95 8.38
C ALA A 201 -15.71 29.09 8.34
N TYR A 202 -15.19 30.31 8.52
CA TYR A 202 -13.74 30.56 8.63
C TYR A 202 -13.16 29.93 9.89
N GLN A 203 -13.81 30.10 11.04
CA GLN A 203 -13.35 29.55 12.30
C GLN A 203 -13.32 28.01 12.27
N ASP A 204 -14.35 27.38 11.70
CA ASP A 204 -14.40 25.94 11.48
C ASP A 204 -13.26 25.47 10.57
N LEU A 205 -13.05 26.16 9.44
CA LEU A 205 -11.99 25.82 8.49
C LEU A 205 -10.60 25.90 9.14
N VAL A 206 -10.33 26.98 9.88
CA VAL A 206 -9.04 27.16 10.58
C VAL A 206 -8.83 26.09 11.64
N THR A 207 -9.88 25.77 12.40
CA THR A 207 -9.83 24.73 13.45
C THR A 207 -9.54 23.36 12.83
N MET A 208 -10.27 22.98 11.79
CA MET A 208 -10.08 21.69 11.10
C MET A 208 -8.73 21.60 10.39
N ALA A 209 -8.28 22.68 9.73
CA ALA A 209 -6.95 22.74 9.13
C ALA A 209 -5.86 22.54 10.19
N THR A 210 -6.00 23.22 11.33
CA THR A 210 -5.04 23.13 12.44
C THR A 210 -4.95 21.71 12.98
N GLN A 211 -6.09 21.05 13.24
CA GLN A 211 -6.12 19.66 13.69
C GLN A 211 -5.53 18.70 12.65
N PHE A 212 -5.82 18.90 11.37
CA PHE A 212 -5.27 18.08 10.28
C PHE A 212 -3.74 18.21 10.18
N TYR A 213 -3.20 19.43 10.20
CA TYR A 213 -1.75 19.64 10.16
C TYR A 213 -1.06 19.18 11.44
N GLN A 214 -1.68 19.35 12.61
CA GLN A 214 -1.15 18.78 13.86
C GLN A 214 -1.03 17.26 13.76
N TYR A 215 -2.03 16.58 13.20
CA TYR A 215 -1.98 15.15 12.94
C TYR A 215 -0.86 14.75 11.97
N LEU A 216 -0.70 15.47 10.85
CA LEU A 216 0.38 15.18 9.90
C LEU A 216 1.78 15.41 10.50
N LEU A 217 1.90 16.37 11.41
CA LEU A 217 3.17 16.71 12.05
C LEU A 217 3.48 15.80 13.24
N GLN A 218 2.49 15.15 13.85
CA GLN A 218 2.66 14.35 15.06
C GLN A 218 3.70 13.23 14.89
N PRO A 219 3.72 12.42 13.82
CA PRO A 219 4.75 11.39 13.65
C PRO A 219 6.18 11.95 13.63
N PHE A 220 6.38 13.15 13.06
CA PHE A 220 7.70 13.78 13.06
C PHE A 220 8.11 14.27 14.46
N ARG A 221 7.14 14.72 15.26
CA ARG A 221 7.36 15.11 16.67
C ARG A 221 7.75 13.89 17.50
N ASP A 222 6.98 12.81 17.37
CA ASP A 222 7.24 11.55 18.07
C ASP A 222 8.61 10.98 17.69
N MET A 223 8.96 11.03 16.40
CA MET A 223 10.26 10.57 15.92
C MET A 223 11.42 11.42 16.44
N ARG A 224 11.23 12.75 16.52
CA ARG A 224 12.22 13.64 17.13
C ARG A 224 12.41 13.32 18.61
N GLU A 225 11.32 13.11 19.35
CA GLU A 225 11.36 12.74 20.77
C GLU A 225 12.09 11.41 20.97
N LEU A 226 11.72 10.36 20.22
CA LEU A 226 12.39 9.07 20.25
C LEU A 226 13.89 9.19 19.95
N ALA A 227 14.27 9.93 18.90
CA ALA A 227 15.67 10.14 18.56
C ALA A 227 16.44 10.85 19.69
N THR A 228 15.82 11.83 20.36
CA THR A 228 16.44 12.49 21.53
C THR A 228 16.62 11.55 22.71
N LEU A 229 15.64 10.67 22.98
CA LEU A 229 15.75 9.66 24.04
C LEU A 229 16.89 8.68 23.76
N TYR A 230 17.01 8.16 22.54
CA TYR A 230 18.12 7.26 22.18
C TYR A 230 19.48 7.96 22.25
N LYS A 231 19.57 9.21 21.81
CA LYS A 231 20.80 9.99 21.93
C LYS A 231 21.22 10.12 23.39
N LEU A 232 20.28 10.39 24.29
CA LEU A 232 20.53 10.47 25.73
C LEU A 232 20.95 9.10 26.28
N GLU A 233 20.29 8.02 25.89
CA GLU A 233 20.63 6.65 26.31
C GLU A 233 22.06 6.27 25.89
N ILE A 234 22.46 6.58 24.66
CA ILE A 234 23.82 6.36 24.16
C ILE A 234 24.83 7.21 24.95
N LEU A 235 24.54 8.49 25.18
CA LEU A 235 25.42 9.38 25.95
C LEU A 235 25.58 8.94 27.41
N VAL A 236 24.53 8.40 28.02
CA VAL A 236 24.56 7.83 29.37
C VAL A 236 25.28 6.48 29.39
N GLY A 237 25.16 5.67 28.33
CA GLY A 237 25.84 4.39 28.19
C GLY A 237 27.32 4.47 27.85
N LEU A 238 27.77 5.53 27.16
CA LEU A 238 29.15 5.75 26.74
C LEU A 238 30.21 5.71 27.86
N PRO A 239 30.00 6.32 29.04
CA PRO A 239 30.94 6.19 30.16
C PRO A 239 30.93 4.81 30.83
N LEU A 240 29.92 3.98 30.57
CA LEU A 240 29.80 2.59 31.08
C LEU A 240 30.30 1.54 30.07
N SER A 241 30.53 1.92 28.81
CA SER A 241 30.73 1.02 27.68
C SER A 241 32.17 0.94 27.16
N SER A 242 33.18 0.94 28.05
CA SER A 242 34.51 0.48 27.65
C SER A 242 34.54 -1.04 27.36
N GLU A 243 33.45 -1.77 27.62
CA GLU A 243 33.37 -3.21 27.40
C GLU A 243 31.97 -3.66 26.91
N ARG A 244 31.79 -3.93 25.60
CA ARG A 244 31.25 -5.21 25.02
C ARG A 244 30.53 -5.07 23.64
N PRO A 245 30.71 -6.07 22.74
CA PRO A 245 30.07 -6.15 21.42
C PRO A 245 28.56 -6.50 21.39
N SER A 246 27.91 -6.83 22.52
CA SER A 246 26.45 -7.13 22.53
C SER A 246 25.58 -5.89 22.31
N TYR A 247 26.10 -4.69 22.63
CA TYR A 247 25.38 -3.43 22.44
C TYR A 247 25.20 -3.09 20.96
N ILE A 248 26.19 -3.37 20.12
CA ILE A 248 26.16 -3.10 18.68
C ILE A 248 25.07 -3.92 17.96
N ALA A 249 24.82 -5.16 18.42
CA ALA A 249 23.77 -6.02 17.87
C ALA A 249 22.35 -5.51 18.20
N GLY A 250 22.14 -4.99 19.43
CA GLY A 250 20.87 -4.36 19.82
C GLY A 250 20.55 -3.10 19.02
N HIS A 251 21.56 -2.27 18.75
CA HIS A 251 21.40 -1.05 17.94
C HIS A 251 21.01 -1.35 16.48
N ARG A 252 21.47 -2.46 15.90
CA ARG A 252 21.14 -2.84 14.52
C ARG A 252 19.69 -3.28 14.36
N LEU A 253 19.17 -4.02 15.35
CA LEU A 253 17.78 -4.48 15.40
C LEU A 253 16.79 -3.32 15.61
N LEU A 254 17.22 -2.30 16.36
CA LEU A 254 16.45 -1.07 16.58
C LEU A 254 16.40 -0.16 15.36
N LEU A 255 17.47 -0.08 14.56
CA LEU A 255 17.46 0.63 13.27
C LEU A 255 16.50 -0.01 12.26
N GLU A 256 16.40 -1.34 12.26
CA GLU A 256 15.40 -2.06 11.47
C GLU A 256 13.96 -1.73 11.93
N GLN A 257 13.70 -1.70 13.23
CA GLN A 257 12.40 -1.23 13.75
C GLN A 257 12.12 0.24 13.39
N PHE A 258 13.14 1.09 13.41
CA PHE A 258 13.05 2.50 12.99
C PHE A 258 12.63 2.61 11.52
N ARG A 259 13.25 1.80 10.65
CA ARG A 259 12.94 1.71 9.22
C ARG A 259 11.53 1.17 8.98
N LEU A 260 11.10 0.17 9.72
CA LEU A 260 9.76 -0.42 9.62
C LEU A 260 8.66 0.54 10.10
N LYS A 261 8.91 1.34 11.15
CA LYS A 261 7.97 2.37 11.60
C LYS A 261 7.87 3.52 10.60
N LEU A 262 8.98 3.95 10.00
CA LEU A 262 9.00 4.94 8.91
C LEU A 262 8.17 4.50 7.71
N PHE A 263 8.26 3.21 7.34
CA PHE A 263 7.54 2.65 6.20
C PHE A 263 6.03 2.48 6.44
N LYS A 264 5.57 2.49 7.70
CA LYS A 264 4.12 2.44 8.03
C LYS A 264 3.46 3.83 8.11
N ILE A 265 4.26 4.89 8.10
CA ILE A 265 3.79 6.29 8.21
C ILE A 265 3.75 6.98 6.83
N LEU A 266 4.59 6.52 5.90
CA LEU A 266 4.58 6.89 4.48
C LEU A 266 3.60 6.03 3.69
#